data_AF-A0A9X1NRY4-F1
#
_entry.id   AF-A0A9X1NRY4-F1
#
_cell.length_a   1.000
_cell.length_b   1.000
_cell.length_c   1.000
_cell.angle_alpha   90.00
_cell.angle_beta   90.00
_cell.angle_gamma   90.00
#
_symmetry.space_group_name_H-M   'P 1'
#
loop_
_entity.id
_entity.type
_entity.pdbx_description
1 polymer ?
#
loop_
_entity_poly.entity_id
_entity_poly.type
_entity_poly.pdbx_seq_one_letter_code
_entity_poly.pdbx_strand_id
1 'polypeptide(L)'
;MSTIEDISHRLFNKPAAALGAVERRVIGRAHARQTLSEDVNASFVASQSFGDRLADQIARVGGSWAFIISFLVFLAAWALVNTVLLTQSQAFDPYPFIFLNLVLSMVAALQAPVIMMSQNREAAKDRLNASKDYEVNLKSEIELISLHHKIDDVLLKEIATLQANIARLHDRLEAYENTRR
;
A
#
# COMPACT_ATOMS: atom_id res chain seq x y z
N MET A 1 -20.70 -24.78 8.52
CA MET A 1 -19.95 -24.49 7.27
C MET A 1 -20.79 -23.47 6.54
N SER A 2 -20.52 -22.17 6.74
CA SER A 2 -21.36 -21.10 6.18
C SER A 2 -21.14 -21.00 4.68
N THR A 3 -22.24 -20.99 3.92
CA THR A 3 -22.23 -20.88 2.47
C THR A 3 -21.78 -19.46 2.07
N ILE A 4 -21.10 -19.29 0.94
CA ILE A 4 -20.63 -17.99 0.42
C ILE A 4 -21.75 -16.92 0.41
N GLU A 5 -22.98 -17.38 0.23
CA GLU A 5 -24.19 -16.57 0.21
C GLU A 5 -24.54 -15.95 1.59
N ASP A 6 -24.30 -16.68 2.68
CA ASP A 6 -24.49 -16.20 4.06
C ASP A 6 -23.51 -15.07 4.41
N ILE A 7 -22.26 -15.18 3.95
CA ILE A 7 -21.21 -14.18 4.24
C ILE A 7 -21.47 -12.91 3.43
N SER A 8 -21.85 -13.04 2.15
CA SER A 8 -22.20 -11.91 1.29
C SER A 8 -23.32 -11.06 1.87
N HIS A 9 -24.41 -11.70 2.31
CA HIS A 9 -25.60 -11.00 2.77
C HIS A 9 -25.41 -10.32 4.12
N ARG A 10 -24.53 -10.85 4.98
CA ARG A 10 -24.25 -10.29 6.32
C ARG A 10 -23.18 -9.20 6.31
N LEU A 11 -22.15 -9.32 5.47
CA LEU A 11 -21.04 -8.37 5.45
C LEU A 11 -21.33 -7.16 4.55
N PHE A 12 -21.91 -7.38 3.37
CA PHE A 12 -22.12 -6.30 2.38
C PHE A 12 -23.58 -5.86 2.25
N ASN A 13 -24.49 -6.50 3.01
CA ASN A 13 -25.93 -6.31 2.90
C ASN A 13 -26.45 -6.40 1.45
N LYS A 14 -25.80 -7.27 0.64
CA LYS A 14 -26.07 -7.47 -0.79
C LYS A 14 -26.01 -8.96 -1.13
N PRO A 15 -26.85 -9.43 -2.08
CA PRO A 15 -26.81 -10.81 -2.55
C PRO A 15 -25.48 -11.11 -3.26
N ALA A 16 -25.00 -12.35 -3.24
CA ALA A 16 -23.73 -12.77 -3.84
C ALA A 16 -23.63 -12.49 -5.36
N ALA A 17 -24.79 -12.30 -6.00
CA ALA A 17 -24.94 -11.86 -7.39
C ALA A 17 -24.60 -10.36 -7.62
N ALA A 18 -24.72 -9.51 -6.59
CA ALA A 18 -24.49 -8.07 -6.63
C ALA A 18 -23.11 -7.64 -6.08
N LEU A 19 -22.27 -8.60 -5.72
CA LEU A 19 -20.91 -8.35 -5.28
C LEU A 19 -20.02 -7.86 -6.43
N GLY A 20 -19.20 -6.86 -6.17
CA GLY A 20 -18.17 -6.39 -7.08
C GLY A 20 -17.10 -7.45 -7.36
N ALA A 21 -16.35 -7.25 -8.45
CA ALA A 21 -15.30 -8.19 -8.87
C ALA A 21 -14.19 -8.39 -7.81
N VAL A 22 -13.93 -7.37 -6.98
CA VAL A 22 -12.96 -7.41 -5.89
C VAL A 22 -13.49 -8.25 -4.72
N GLU A 23 -14.73 -8.01 -4.29
CA GLU A 23 -15.38 -8.72 -3.18
C GLU A 23 -15.46 -10.23 -3.44
N ARG A 24 -15.85 -10.63 -4.67
CA ARG A 24 -15.86 -12.05 -5.08
C ARG A 24 -14.47 -12.69 -5.02
N ARG A 25 -13.43 -11.96 -5.42
CA ARG A 25 -12.05 -12.47 -5.45
C ARG A 25 -11.50 -12.67 -4.03
N VAL A 26 -11.81 -11.75 -3.11
CA VAL A 26 -11.39 -11.84 -1.70
C VAL A 26 -12.08 -13.02 -1.01
N ILE A 27 -13.39 -13.20 -1.20
CA ILE A 27 -14.13 -14.33 -0.62
C ILE A 27 -13.59 -15.68 -1.14
N GLY A 28 -13.33 -15.79 -2.45
CA GLY A 28 -12.74 -16.99 -3.04
C GLY A 28 -11.34 -17.32 -2.50
N ARG A 29 -10.51 -16.30 -2.25
CA ARG A 29 -9.15 -16.48 -1.71
C ARG A 29 -9.11 -16.69 -0.20
N ALA A 30 -10.05 -16.11 0.56
CA ALA A 30 -10.21 -16.35 1.99
C ALA A 30 -10.50 -17.83 2.28
N HIS A 31 -11.32 -18.47 1.45
CA HIS A 31 -11.61 -19.90 1.56
C HIS A 31 -10.41 -20.80 1.20
N ALA A 32 -9.45 -20.29 0.43
CA ALA A 32 -8.27 -21.02 -0.05
C ALA A 32 -7.03 -20.91 0.87
N ARG A 33 -7.06 -20.10 1.95
CA ARG A 33 -5.91 -19.87 2.87
C ARG A 33 -4.59 -19.49 2.16
N GLN A 34 -4.64 -18.92 0.95
CA GLN A 34 -3.43 -18.50 0.24
C GLN A 34 -2.92 -17.16 0.78
N THR A 35 -1.60 -17.05 0.93
CA THR A 35 -0.91 -15.82 1.36
C THR A 35 -1.07 -14.74 0.31
N LEU A 36 -1.72 -13.63 0.67
CA LEU A 36 -1.98 -12.49 -0.25
C LEU A 36 -0.73 -11.65 -0.52
N SER A 37 0.39 -11.98 0.14
CA SER A 37 1.70 -11.37 -0.04
C SER A 37 2.35 -11.84 -1.34
N GLU A 38 1.65 -11.67 -2.46
CA GLU A 38 2.33 -11.60 -3.75
C GLU A 38 3.01 -10.24 -3.80
N ASP A 39 4.34 -10.21 -3.91
CA ASP A 39 5.14 -9.00 -3.84
C ASP A 39 4.78 -8.07 -5.00
N VAL A 40 3.90 -7.11 -4.70
CA VAL A 40 3.40 -6.07 -5.60
C VAL A 40 4.56 -5.31 -6.25
N ASN A 41 5.66 -5.16 -5.53
CA ASN A 41 6.86 -4.49 -6.01
C ASN A 41 7.61 -5.35 -7.05
N ALA A 42 7.61 -6.68 -6.91
CA ALA A 42 8.26 -7.58 -7.86
C ALA A 42 7.55 -7.61 -9.24
N SER A 43 6.21 -7.62 -9.26
CA SER A 43 5.43 -7.56 -10.50
C SER A 43 5.54 -6.20 -11.21
N PHE A 44 5.65 -5.10 -10.44
CA PHE A 44 5.87 -3.76 -11.00
C PHE A 44 7.28 -3.60 -11.58
N VAL A 45 8.31 -4.10 -10.90
CA VAL A 45 9.71 -4.07 -11.38
C VAL A 45 9.92 -4.94 -12.62
N ALA A 46 9.20 -6.05 -12.75
CA ALA A 46 9.28 -6.93 -13.91
C ALA A 46 8.76 -6.32 -15.23
N SER A 47 7.93 -5.27 -15.14
CA SER A 47 7.35 -4.59 -16.31
C SER A 47 8.03 -3.25 -16.66
N GLN A 48 9.07 -2.85 -15.94
CA GLN A 48 9.77 -1.57 -16.19
C GLN A 48 10.56 -1.59 -17.49
N SER A 49 10.34 -0.60 -18.35
CA SER A 49 11.15 -0.38 -19.54
C SER A 49 12.52 0.22 -19.20
N PHE A 50 13.44 0.22 -20.16
CA PHE A 50 14.77 0.84 -19.98
C PHE A 50 14.68 2.34 -19.66
N GLY A 51 13.67 3.03 -20.21
CA GLY A 51 13.42 4.45 -19.94
C GLY A 51 12.95 4.70 -18.51
N ASP A 52 12.15 3.80 -17.94
CA ASP A 52 11.69 3.91 -16.55
C ASP A 52 12.83 3.80 -15.56
N ARG A 53 13.76 2.86 -15.82
CA ARG A 53 14.96 2.65 -15.01
C ARG A 53 15.89 3.86 -15.03
N LEU A 54 16.09 4.45 -16.22
CA LEU A 54 16.91 5.64 -16.38
C LEU A 54 16.27 6.85 -15.67
N ALA A 55 14.95 7.03 -15.81
CA ALA A 55 14.21 8.08 -15.10
C ALA A 55 14.27 7.91 -13.58
N ASP A 56 14.16 6.69 -13.05
CA ASP A 56 14.31 6.40 -11.61
C ASP A 56 15.73 6.68 -11.07
N GLN A 57 16.77 6.49 -11.90
CA GLN A 57 18.13 6.88 -11.55
C GLN A 57 18.31 8.40 -11.57
N ILE A 58 17.80 9.08 -12.61
CA ILE A 58 17.85 10.54 -12.73
C ILE A 58 17.06 11.20 -11.59
N ALA A 59 15.88 10.70 -11.22
CA ALA A 59 15.08 11.24 -10.12
C ALA A 59 15.77 11.09 -8.75
N ARG A 60 16.39 9.93 -8.48
CA ARG A 60 17.16 9.72 -7.23
C ARG A 60 18.40 10.60 -7.13
N VAL A 61 19.10 10.83 -8.25
CA VAL A 61 20.27 11.70 -8.27
C VAL A 61 19.85 13.17 -8.21
N GLY A 62 18.84 13.57 -8.98
CA GLY A 62 18.34 14.94 -9.07
C GLY A 62 17.62 15.45 -7.81
N GLY A 63 17.05 14.54 -7.00
CA GLY A 63 16.39 14.89 -5.73
C GLY A 63 17.30 15.02 -4.51
N SER A 64 18.62 14.78 -4.66
CA SER A 64 19.57 14.82 -3.55
C SER A 64 20.11 16.23 -3.31
N TRP A 65 20.20 16.63 -2.04
CA TRP A 65 20.86 17.87 -1.62
C TRP A 65 22.32 17.97 -2.09
N ALA A 66 23.02 16.84 -2.18
CA ALA A 66 24.39 16.81 -2.68
C ALA A 66 24.48 17.17 -4.18
N PHE A 67 23.48 16.80 -4.98
CA PHE A 67 23.41 17.15 -6.40
C PHE A 67 23.23 18.66 -6.59
N ILE A 68 22.30 19.27 -5.85
CA ILE A 68 22.06 20.72 -5.87
C ILE A 68 23.36 21.49 -5.53
N ILE A 69 24.05 21.08 -4.46
CA ILE A 69 25.31 21.72 -4.05
C ILE A 69 26.39 21.55 -5.12
N SER A 70 26.57 20.34 -5.67
CA SER A 70 27.56 20.08 -6.73
C SER A 70 27.29 20.89 -7.99
N PHE A 71 26.01 21.08 -8.35
CA PHE A 71 25.59 21.86 -9.50
C PHE A 71 25.87 23.35 -9.32
N LEU A 72 25.61 23.89 -8.12
CA LEU A 72 25.96 25.27 -7.77
C LEU A 72 27.48 25.51 -7.79
N VAL A 73 28.27 24.57 -7.27
CA VAL A 73 29.74 24.64 -7.33
C VAL A 73 30.23 24.60 -8.77
N PHE A 74 29.66 23.73 -9.61
CA PHE A 74 29.99 23.68 -11.04
C PHE A 74 29.67 24.99 -11.76
N LEU A 75 28.49 25.58 -11.50
CA LEU A 75 28.12 26.89 -12.07
C LEU A 75 29.09 27.99 -11.64
N ALA A 76 29.44 28.03 -10.35
CA ALA A 76 30.40 29.00 -9.82
C ALA A 76 31.80 28.81 -10.43
N ALA A 77 32.26 27.57 -10.56
CA ALA A 77 33.55 27.25 -11.18
C ALA A 77 33.57 27.63 -12.67
N TRP A 78 32.49 27.33 -13.41
CA TRP A 78 32.36 27.70 -14.83
C TRP A 78 32.39 29.22 -15.03
N ALA A 79 31.65 29.96 -14.19
CA ALA A 79 31.66 31.41 -14.19
C ALA A 79 33.05 31.97 -13.86
N LEU A 80 33.75 31.41 -12.85
CA LEU A 80 35.11 31.83 -12.45
C LEU A 80 36.14 31.59 -13.57
N VAL A 81 36.09 30.42 -14.21
CA VAL A 81 36.99 30.07 -15.33
C VAL A 81 36.76 31.01 -16.52
N ASN A 82 35.50 31.24 -16.91
CA ASN A 82 35.20 32.12 -18.04
C ASN A 82 35.49 33.61 -17.77
N THR A 83 35.36 34.07 -16.53
CA THR A 83 35.56 35.50 -16.17
C THR A 83 36.97 35.87 -15.74
N VAL A 84 37.72 34.99 -15.09
CA VAL A 84 39.04 35.33 -14.53
C VAL A 84 40.16 34.77 -15.40
N LEU A 85 40.07 33.51 -15.80
CA LEU A 85 41.14 32.82 -16.54
C LEU A 85 41.10 33.13 -18.05
N LEU A 86 39.90 33.24 -18.61
CA LEU A 86 39.70 33.38 -20.05
C LEU A 86 39.63 34.85 -20.53
N THR A 87 39.53 35.82 -19.62
CA THR A 87 39.63 37.25 -19.96
C THR A 87 41.06 37.66 -20.34
N GLN A 88 42.06 36.87 -19.97
CA GLN A 88 43.46 37.06 -20.41
C GLN A 88 43.77 36.43 -21.78
N SER A 89 42.93 35.50 -22.25
CA SER A 89 43.09 34.79 -23.52
C SER A 89 41.72 34.31 -24.00
N GLN A 90 41.10 35.08 -24.91
CA GLN A 90 39.83 34.83 -25.62
C GLN A 90 38.80 33.97 -24.86
N ALA A 91 37.80 34.63 -24.24
CA ALA A 91 36.77 33.93 -23.48
C ALA A 91 35.80 33.13 -24.36
N PHE A 92 35.53 31.88 -23.93
CA PHE A 92 34.66 30.93 -24.61
C PHE A 92 33.18 31.29 -24.40
N ASP A 93 32.80 31.74 -23.20
CA ASP A 93 31.46 32.23 -22.87
C ASP A 93 31.55 33.57 -22.09
N PRO A 94 31.72 34.72 -22.80
CA PRO A 94 31.79 36.03 -22.18
C PRO A 94 30.49 36.41 -21.44
N TYR A 95 30.59 37.24 -20.40
CA TYR A 95 29.41 37.81 -19.74
C TYR A 95 28.52 38.48 -20.79
N PRO A 96 27.22 38.11 -20.93
CA PRO A 96 26.30 37.54 -19.93
C PRO A 96 26.09 36.00 -19.94
N PHE A 97 27.08 35.20 -20.37
CA PHE A 97 27.05 33.72 -20.38
C PHE A 97 25.91 33.09 -21.20
N ILE A 98 25.86 33.41 -22.49
CA ILE A 98 24.78 32.97 -23.39
C ILE A 98 24.73 31.44 -23.50
N PHE A 99 25.89 30.77 -23.53
CA PHE A 99 25.95 29.32 -23.67
C PHE A 99 25.44 28.62 -22.43
N LEU A 100 25.87 29.08 -21.24
CA LEU A 100 25.39 28.56 -19.96
C LEU A 100 23.87 28.72 -19.82
N ASN A 101 23.34 29.87 -20.22
CA ASN A 101 21.92 30.17 -20.15
C ASN A 101 21.09 29.27 -21.08
N LEU A 102 21.60 28.97 -22.28
CA LEU A 102 20.97 28.05 -23.21
C LEU A 102 20.88 26.63 -22.64
N VAL A 103 21.99 26.14 -22.07
CA VAL A 103 22.04 24.80 -21.47
C VAL A 103 21.10 24.71 -20.26
N LEU A 104 21.11 25.70 -19.37
CA LEU A 104 20.21 25.77 -18.21
C LEU A 104 18.74 25.78 -18.63
N SER A 105 18.39 26.57 -19.66
CA SER A 105 17.03 26.64 -20.19
C SER A 105 16.57 25.30 -20.77
N MET A 106 17.44 24.59 -21.48
CA MET A 106 17.14 23.26 -22.01
C MET A 106 16.95 22.22 -20.91
N VAL A 107 17.80 22.24 -19.87
CA VAL A 107 17.67 21.35 -18.71
C VAL A 107 16.36 21.62 -17.97
N ALA A 108 16.04 22.89 -17.73
CA ALA A 108 14.79 23.29 -17.07
C ALA A 108 13.54 22.87 -17.87
N ALA A 109 13.58 23.00 -19.20
CA ALA A 109 12.48 22.56 -20.07
C ALA A 109 12.21 21.04 -19.97
N LEU A 110 13.26 20.24 -19.78
CA LEU A 110 13.14 18.78 -19.61
C LEU A 110 12.78 18.37 -18.17
N GLN A 111 12.94 19.24 -17.17
CA GLN A 111 12.62 18.91 -15.78
C GLN A 111 11.14 18.65 -15.56
N ALA A 112 10.24 19.52 -16.05
CA ALA A 112 8.81 19.39 -15.77
C ALA A 112 8.20 18.07 -16.30
N PRO A 113 8.50 17.60 -17.54
CA PRO A 113 8.04 16.30 -18.01
C PRO A 113 8.63 15.13 -17.22
N VAL A 114 9.92 15.18 -16.85
CA VAL A 114 10.56 14.11 -16.07
C VAL A 114 9.95 14.00 -14.68
N ILE A 115 9.72 15.14 -14.02
CA ILE A 115 9.02 15.21 -12.73
C ILE A 115 7.59 14.68 -12.87
N MET A 116 6.87 15.06 -13.92
CA MET A 116 5.51 14.57 -14.16
C MET A 116 5.48 13.06 -14.43
N MET A 117 6.47 12.53 -15.16
CA MET A 117 6.61 11.09 -15.39
C MET A 117 6.92 10.33 -14.10
N SER A 118 7.80 10.85 -13.23
CA SER A 118 8.09 10.22 -11.94
C SER A 118 6.86 10.27 -11.01
N GLN A 119 6.15 11.41 -10.98
CA GLN A 119 4.91 11.56 -10.21
C GLN A 119 3.81 10.61 -10.70
N ASN A 120 3.63 10.47 -12.01
CA ASN A 120 2.62 9.56 -12.57
C ASN A 120 2.93 8.08 -12.23
N ARG A 121 4.22 7.72 -12.21
CA ARG A 121 4.66 6.37 -11.79
C ARG A 121 4.43 6.13 -10.30
N GLU A 122 4.73 7.11 -9.46
CA GLU A 122 4.50 7.03 -8.01
C GLU A 122 3.00 6.93 -7.70
N ALA A 123 2.16 7.76 -8.32
CA ALA A 123 0.71 7.70 -8.18
C ALA A 123 0.11 6.35 -8.63
N ALA A 124 0.65 5.74 -9.69
CA ALA A 124 0.22 4.41 -10.12
C ALA A 124 0.58 3.33 -9.08
N LYS A 125 1.77 3.41 -8.48
CA LYS A 125 2.21 2.52 -7.41
C LYS A 125 1.36 2.71 -6.15
N ASP A 126 1.08 3.95 -5.77
CA ASP A 126 0.23 4.28 -4.61
C ASP A 126 -1.20 3.75 -4.79
N ARG A 127 -1.77 3.90 -6.00
CA ARG A 127 -3.10 3.36 -6.30
C ARG A 127 -3.15 1.83 -6.18
N LEU A 128 -2.09 1.15 -6.62
CA LEU A 128 -1.98 -0.30 -6.52
C LEU A 128 -1.85 -0.75 -5.05
N ASN A 129 -1.01 -0.06 -4.27
CA ASN A 129 -0.85 -0.31 -2.84
C ASN A 129 -2.17 -0.07 -2.09
N ALA A 130 -2.87 1.04 -2.35
CA ALA A 130 -4.16 1.33 -1.74
C ALA A 130 -5.21 0.25 -2.06
N SER A 131 -5.23 -0.26 -3.30
CA SER A 131 -6.12 -1.37 -3.66
C SER A 131 -5.79 -2.66 -2.90
N LYS A 132 -4.50 -2.90 -2.61
CA LYS A 132 -4.04 -4.08 -1.88
C LYS A 132 -4.33 -3.96 -0.40
N ASP A 133 -4.09 -2.81 0.19
CA ASP A 133 -4.43 -2.51 1.59
C ASP A 133 -5.93 -2.67 1.82
N TYR A 134 -6.75 -2.23 0.86
CA TYR A 134 -8.20 -2.48 0.88
C TYR A 134 -8.55 -3.98 0.86
N GLU A 135 -7.93 -4.78 -0.02
CA GLU A 135 -8.14 -6.23 -0.06
C GLU A 135 -7.74 -6.92 1.27
N VAL A 136 -6.61 -6.50 1.87
CA VAL A 136 -6.13 -7.02 3.16
C VAL A 136 -7.10 -6.64 4.28
N ASN A 137 -7.51 -5.38 4.35
CA ASN A 137 -8.42 -4.90 5.39
C ASN A 137 -9.76 -5.64 5.33
N LEU A 138 -10.31 -5.82 4.13
CA LEU A 138 -11.55 -6.56 3.94
C LEU A 138 -11.43 -8.02 4.37
N LYS A 139 -10.30 -8.68 4.07
CA LYS A 139 -10.04 -10.04 4.53
C LYS A 139 -9.97 -10.11 6.06
N SER A 140 -9.27 -9.19 6.70
CA SER A 140 -9.18 -9.10 8.17
C SER A 140 -10.55 -8.91 8.81
N GLU A 141 -11.42 -8.09 8.21
CA GLU A 141 -12.80 -7.89 8.67
C GLU A 141 -13.63 -9.18 8.59
N ILE A 142 -13.53 -9.92 7.48
CA ILE A 142 -14.18 -11.24 7.32
C ILE A 142 -13.69 -12.22 8.40
N GLU A 143 -12.38 -12.30 8.62
CA GLU A 143 -11.78 -13.19 9.61
C GLU A 143 -12.23 -12.83 11.04
N LEU A 144 -12.32 -11.53 11.35
CA LEU A 144 -12.81 -11.04 12.63
C LEU A 144 -14.26 -11.46 12.88
N ILE A 145 -15.15 -11.27 11.91
CA ILE A 145 -16.56 -11.67 12.03
C ILE A 145 -16.68 -13.20 12.17
N SER A 146 -15.90 -13.96 11.40
CA SER A 146 -15.89 -15.41 11.53
C SER A 146 -15.40 -15.87 12.92
N LEU A 147 -14.42 -15.18 13.50
CA LEU A 147 -13.94 -15.46 14.85
C LEU A 147 -15.00 -15.10 15.90
N HIS A 148 -15.66 -13.96 15.75
CA HIS A 148 -16.73 -13.51 16.62
C HIS A 148 -17.85 -14.56 16.71
N HIS A 149 -18.34 -15.04 15.57
CA HIS A 149 -19.34 -16.10 15.53
C HIS A 149 -18.88 -17.41 16.20
N LYS A 150 -17.60 -17.78 16.02
CA LYS A 150 -17.06 -18.97 16.67
C LYS A 150 -17.02 -18.81 18.19
N ILE A 151 -16.75 -17.60 18.68
CA ILE A 151 -16.81 -17.28 20.10
C ILE A 151 -18.25 -17.37 20.60
N ASP A 152 -19.21 -16.76 19.89
CA ASP A 152 -20.63 -16.82 20.25
C ASP A 152 -21.14 -18.26 20.34
N ASP A 153 -20.81 -19.10 19.36
CA ASP A 153 -21.21 -20.52 19.34
C ASP A 153 -20.66 -21.29 20.54
N VAL A 154 -19.41 -21.02 20.94
CA VAL A 154 -18.78 -21.65 22.11
C VAL A 154 -19.41 -21.13 23.40
N LEU A 155 -19.62 -19.82 23.52
CA LEU A 155 -20.24 -19.21 24.69
C LEU A 155 -21.67 -19.70 24.89
N LEU A 156 -22.49 -19.79 23.83
CA LEU A 156 -23.86 -20.30 23.91
C LEU A 156 -23.89 -21.77 24.35
N LYS A 157 -22.97 -22.60 23.85
CA LYS A 157 -22.83 -23.99 24.30
C LYS A 157 -22.45 -24.06 25.78
N GLU A 158 -21.50 -23.26 26.22
CA GLU A 158 -21.05 -23.25 27.61
C GLU A 158 -22.14 -22.74 28.56
N ILE A 159 -22.91 -21.73 28.14
CA ILE A 159 -24.08 -21.26 28.90
C ILE A 159 -25.12 -22.37 29.03
N ALA A 160 -25.42 -23.08 27.93
CA ALA A 160 -26.38 -24.19 27.95
C ALA A 160 -25.93 -25.35 28.84
N THR A 161 -24.63 -25.71 28.83
CA THR A 161 -24.10 -26.76 29.71
C THR A 161 -24.13 -26.34 31.18
N LEU A 162 -23.80 -25.08 31.49
CA LEU A 162 -23.90 -24.53 32.85
C LEU A 162 -25.34 -24.52 33.34
N GLN A 163 -26.30 -24.09 32.52
CA GLN A 163 -27.73 -24.14 32.85
C GLN A 163 -28.21 -25.57 33.16
N ALA A 164 -27.81 -26.55 32.34
CA ALA A 164 -28.14 -27.95 32.56
C ALA A 164 -27.52 -28.49 33.87
N ASN A 165 -26.30 -28.09 34.19
CA ASN A 165 -25.64 -28.47 35.44
C ASN A 165 -26.34 -27.86 36.66
N ILE A 166 -26.75 -26.59 36.59
CA ILE A 166 -27.53 -25.92 37.64
C ILE A 166 -28.87 -26.65 37.86
N ALA A 167 -29.60 -26.98 36.80
CA ALA A 167 -30.86 -27.72 36.90
C ALA A 167 -30.68 -29.08 37.59
N ARG A 168 -29.63 -29.85 37.23
CA ARG A 168 -29.33 -31.12 37.88
C ARG A 168 -28.98 -30.98 39.36
N LEU A 169 -28.26 -29.91 39.74
CA LEU A 169 -27.94 -29.65 41.14
C LEU A 169 -29.20 -29.31 41.93
N HIS A 170 -30.12 -28.56 41.32
CA HIS A 170 -31.41 -28.22 41.91
C HIS A 170 -32.25 -29.49 42.18
N ASP A 171 -32.43 -30.36 41.18
CA ASP A 171 -33.17 -31.62 41.33
C ASP A 171 -32.59 -32.53 42.42
N ARG A 172 -31.24 -32.59 42.51
CA ARG A 172 -30.57 -33.38 43.56
C ARG A 172 -30.84 -32.82 44.95
N LEU A 173 -30.82 -31.49 45.12
CA LEU A 173 -31.10 -30.86 46.40
C LEU A 173 -32.54 -31.14 46.85
N GLU A 174 -33.52 -31.02 45.94
CA GLU A 174 -34.91 -31.35 46.25
C GLU A 174 -35.09 -32.82 46.65
N ALA A 175 -34.41 -33.74 45.96
CA ALA A 175 -34.43 -35.16 46.31
C ALA A 175 -33.84 -35.44 47.70
N TYR A 176 -32.74 -34.76 48.08
CA TYR A 176 -32.16 -34.86 49.42
C TYR A 176 -33.11 -34.29 50.49
N GLU A 177 -33.77 -33.17 50.24
CA GLU A 177 -34.73 -32.58 51.17
C GLU A 177 -35.96 -33.48 51.39
N ASN A 178 -36.50 -34.06 50.31
CA ASN A 178 -37.63 -34.99 50.39
C ASN A 178 -37.29 -36.31 51.08
N THR A 179 -36.04 -36.77 51.00
CA THR A 179 -35.59 -38.00 51.69
C THR A 179 -35.35 -37.75 53.19
N ARG A 180 -35.18 -36.49 53.60
CA ARG A 180 -34.90 -36.10 55.00
C ARG A 180 -36.16 -35.78 55.81
N ARG A 181 -37.30 -35.52 55.14
CA ARG A 181 -38.61 -35.36 55.77
C ARG A 181 -39.30 -36.70 55.96
#